data_AF-A0A7X5WNJ8-F1
#
_entry.id   AF-A0A7X5WNJ8-F1
#
_cell.length_a   1.000
_cell.length_b   1.000
_cell.length_c   1.000
_cell.angle_alpha   90.00
_cell.angle_beta   90.00
_cell.angle_gamma   90.00
#
_symmetry.space_group_name_H-M   'P 1'
#
loop_
_entity.id
_entity.type
_entity.pdbx_description
1 polymer ?
#
loop_
_entity_poly.entity_id
_entity_poly.type
_entity_poly.pdbx_seq_one_letter_code
_entity_poly.pdbx_strand_id
1 'polypeptide(L)' 'LIVASNNGLLRTFFIAGDERSPQLQWTFEVGNGNIEATPAVWKNMIYVGSRDGFMYAIGEETN' A
#
# COMPACT_ATOMS: atom_id res chain seq x y z
N LEU A 1 -1.26 1.41 9.43
CA LEU A 1 -2.39 1.48 8.47
C LEU A 1 -1.82 1.51 7.05
N ILE A 2 -2.44 0.80 6.11
CA ILE A 2 -2.05 0.79 4.70
C ILE A 2 -3.26 1.27 3.90
N VAL A 3 -3.06 2.22 2.99
CA VAL A 3 -4.11 2.81 2.17
C VAL A 3 -3.68 2.77 0.71
N ALA A 4 -4.43 2.05 -0.11
CA ALA A 4 -4.37 2.20 -1.56
C ALA A 4 -5.33 3.31 -2.00
N SER A 5 -4.87 4.12 -2.93
CA SER A 5 -5.64 5.23 -3.49
C SER A 5 -5.88 5.01 -4.98
N ASN A 6 -7.02 5.50 -5.47
CA ASN A 6 -7.39 5.40 -6.88
C ASN A 6 -6.45 6.18 -7.83
N ASN A 7 -5.39 6.81 -7.36
CA ASN A 7 -4.39 7.48 -8.18
C ASN A 7 -3.10 6.67 -8.34
N GLY A 8 -3.11 5.38 -8.00
CA GLY A 8 -1.94 4.50 -8.14
C GLY A 8 -1.02 4.50 -6.93
N LEU A 9 -1.32 5.29 -5.89
CA LEU A 9 -0.46 5.39 -4.71
C LEU A 9 -0.86 4.41 -3.62
N LEU A 10 0.14 3.71 -3.09
CA LEU A 10 0.10 3.01 -1.83
C LEU A 10 0.78 3.86 -0.76
N ARG A 11 0.10 4.11 0.35
CA ARG A 11 0.64 4.86 1.49
C ARG A 11 0.54 4.05 2.76
N THR A 12 1.52 4.20 3.62
CA THR A 12 1.46 3.66 4.97
C THR A 12 1.52 4.75 6.01
N PHE A 13 0.84 4.48 7.10
CA PHE A 13 0.78 5.38 8.23
C PHE A 13 1.11 4.61 9.50
N PHE A 14 1.99 5.20 10.29
CA PHE A 14 2.22 4.79 11.66
C PHE A 14 1.10 5.35 12.52
N ILE A 15 0.57 4.49 13.38
CA ILE A 15 -0.48 4.85 14.33
C ILE A 15 0.05 4.39 15.69
N ALA A 16 0.39 5.36 16.55
CA ALA A 16 0.78 5.08 17.92
C ALA A 16 0.41 6.24 18.85
N GLY A 17 0.19 5.89 20.13
CA GLY A 17 0.03 6.85 21.23
C GLY A 17 -1.24 7.70 21.15
N ASP A 18 -1.14 8.91 21.72
CA ASP A 18 -2.19 9.94 21.77
C ASP A 18 -2.18 10.90 20.56
N GLU A 19 -1.45 10.54 19.51
CA GLU A 19 -1.42 11.38 18.31
C GLU A 19 -2.81 11.45 17.67
N ARG A 20 -3.26 12.69 17.43
CA ARG A 20 -4.59 12.94 16.86
C ARG A 20 -4.73 12.53 15.40
N SER A 21 -3.61 12.24 14.73
CA SER A 21 -3.60 11.90 13.30
C SER A 21 -2.54 10.86 12.97
N PRO A 22 -2.84 9.89 12.08
CA PRO A 22 -1.85 8.95 11.56
C PRO A 22 -0.67 9.67 10.88
N GLN A 23 0.55 9.24 11.14
CA GLN A 23 1.77 9.81 10.55
C GLN A 23 2.15 9.06 9.29
N LEU A 24 2.29 9.76 8.16
CA LEU A 24 2.76 9.16 6.91
C LEU A 24 4.17 8.58 7.10
N GLN A 25 4.35 7.30 6.78
CA GLN A 25 5.64 6.60 6.85
C GLN A 25 6.31 6.58 5.48
N TRP A 26 5.60 6.09 4.47
CA TRP A 26 6.09 6.07 3.10
C TRP A 26 4.95 6.15 2.08
N THR A 27 5.31 6.54 0.87
CA THR A 27 4.46 6.52 -0.33
C THR A 27 5.18 5.71 -1.40
N PHE A 28 4.44 4.85 -2.09
CA PHE A 28 4.94 4.02 -3.18
C PHE A 28 3.96 4.09 -4.36
N GLU A 29 4.48 4.25 -5.57
CA GLU A 29 3.70 4.26 -6.80
C GLU A 29 3.63 2.84 -7.36
N VAL A 30 2.41 2.35 -7.59
CA VAL A 30 2.17 0.98 -8.04
C VAL A 30 1.73 1.00 -9.49
N GLY A 31 2.57 0.41 -10.35
CA GLY A 31 2.23 0.22 -11.76
C GLY A 31 1.90 1.53 -12.48
N ASN A 32 1.04 1.44 -13.50
CA ASN A 32 0.61 2.57 -14.30
C ASN A 32 -0.93 2.78 -14.24
N GLY A 33 -1.60 2.09 -13.32
CA GLY A 33 -3.05 2.05 -13.20
C GLY A 33 -3.57 2.51 -11.83
N ASN A 34 -4.87 2.78 -11.79
CA ASN A 34 -5.55 3.11 -10.54
C ASN A 34 -5.65 1.87 -9.63
N ILE A 35 -5.50 2.05 -8.32
CA ILE A 35 -5.78 1.01 -7.33
C ILE A 35 -7.14 1.28 -6.71
N GLU A 36 -8.12 0.43 -7.01
CA GLU A 36 -9.45 0.48 -6.39
C GLU A 36 -9.67 -0.63 -5.36
N ALA A 37 -8.74 -1.59 -5.29
CA ALA A 37 -8.79 -2.70 -4.36
C ALA A 37 -8.28 -2.31 -2.97
N THR A 38 -8.85 -2.92 -1.93
CA THR A 38 -8.28 -2.88 -0.58
C THR A 38 -7.00 -3.72 -0.55
N PRO A 39 -5.87 -3.23 0.00
CA PRO A 39 -4.64 -4.00 0.12
C PRO A 39 -4.81 -5.21 1.04
N ALA A 40 -4.20 -6.34 0.66
CA ALA A 40 -4.06 -7.51 1.52
C ALA A 40 -2.62 -7.62 2.02
N VAL A 41 -2.42 -8.11 3.25
CA VAL A 41 -1.08 -8.33 3.82
C VAL A 41 -0.93 -9.80 4.17
N TRP A 42 0.14 -10.42 3.67
CA TRP A 42 0.50 -11.79 4.02
C TRP A 42 2.02 -11.96 3.96
N LYS A 43 2.59 -12.59 5.01
CA LYS A 43 4.04 -12.85 5.12
C LYS A 43 4.92 -11.65 4.74
N ASN A 44 4.69 -10.50 5.38
CA ASN A 44 5.42 -9.24 5.14
C ASN A 44 5.31 -8.66 3.72
N MET A 45 4.42 -9.19 2.88
CA MET A 45 4.12 -8.67 1.55
C MET A 45 2.75 -8.00 1.54
N ILE A 46 2.65 -6.89 0.82
CA ILE A 46 1.41 -6.16 0.53
C ILE A 46 0.99 -6.50 -0.90
N TYR A 47 -0.23 -6.99 -1.06
CA TYR A 47 -0.80 -7.37 -2.34
C TYR A 47 -1.87 -6.36 -2.76
N VAL A 48 -1.77 -5.86 -3.98
CA VAL A 48 -2.71 -4.90 -4.57
C VAL A 48 -2.98 -5.21 -6.03
N GLY A 49 -4.25 -5.23 -6.41
CA GLY A 49 -4.68 -5.31 -7.81
C GLY A 49 -4.81 -3.92 -8.41
N SER A 50 -4.23 -3.72 -9.59
CA SER A 50 -4.27 -2.45 -10.34
C SER A 50 -5.15 -2.57 -11.59
N ARG A 51 -5.73 -1.45 -12.01
CA ARG A 51 -6.50 -1.35 -13.27
C ARG A 51 -5.63 -1.48 -14.53
N ASP A 52 -4.32 -1.47 -14.42
CA ASP A 52 -3.42 -1.80 -15.53
C ASP A 52 -3.41 -3.31 -15.88
N GLY A 53 -4.17 -4.12 -15.13
CA GLY A 53 -4.35 -5.55 -15.40
C GLY A 53 -3.41 -6.45 -14.61
N PHE A 54 -2.56 -5.88 -13.73
CA PHE A 54 -1.59 -6.65 -12.94
C PHE A 54 -1.94 -6.68 -11.44
N MET A 55 -1.40 -7.72 -10.79
CA MET A 55 -1.34 -7.84 -9.33
C MET A 55 0.10 -7.58 -8.89
N TYR A 56 0.28 -6.69 -7.93
CA TYR A 56 1.59 -6.32 -7.40
C TYR A 56 1.76 -6.87 -5.99
N ALA A 57 2.97 -7.38 -5.71
CA ALA A 57 3.41 -7.75 -4.37
C ALA A 57 4.53 -6.80 -3.97
N ILE A 58 4.32 -6.03 -2.91
CA ILE A 58 5.26 -5.01 -2.41
C ILE A 58 5.73 -5.42 -1.02
N GLY A 59 7.04 -5.53 -0.85
CA GLY A 59 7.69 -5.90 0.40
C GLY A 59 9.17 -6.13 0.16
N GLU A 60 9.89 -6.58 1.18
CA GLU A 60 11.29 -6.97 1.02
C GLU A 60 11.34 -8.34 0.33
N GLU A 61 12.13 -8.46 -0.73
CA GLU A 61 12.52 -9.78 -1.23
C GLU A 61 13.31 -10.50 -0.14
N THR A 62 12.66 -11.44 0.53
CA THR A 62 13.36 -12.44 1.33
C THR A 62 14.04 -13.41 0.37
N ASN A 63 15.33 -13.19 0.13
CA ASN A 63 16.22 -14.25 -0.40
C ASN A 63 16.32 -15.42 0.59
#